data_AF-A0A653Q3C2-F1
#
_entry.id   AF-A0A653Q3C2-F1
#
_cell.length_a   1.000
_cell.length_b   1.000
_cell.length_c   1.000
_cell.angle_alpha   90.00
_cell.angle_beta   90.00
_cell.angle_gamma   90.00
#
_symmetry.space_group_name_H-M   'P 1'
#
loop_
_entity.id
_entity.type
_entity.pdbx_description
1 polymer ?
#
loop_
_entity_poly.entity_id
_entity_poly.type
_entity_poly.pdbx_seq_one_letter_code
_entity_poly.pdbx_strand_id
1 'polypeptide(L)'
;MIAVAEHWAAERPAMQPGSPTITMLGAGTANEVAAVELDGGERVIVKLSPADAAGLTYERSLMATEALALRILGRAEVPQPEIVFEATLDGRDALVMTELTGRPANSTETVPLARDVLGRTLARLHEAGRTPFHVEPDDVDIPAEAASTDPATGLAEENRFGYPFRPELQAASAANAYRLVMEAVLADALRFEVDLPVAADEIRHLIDTALPAFDSVTEPTLVHFDLWEGNLLVMPEHGAEAAQLTGVIDHERGHWADPTADLVSLALFTDVPETVAADSELLRAYRETSGRELLPDEDARTRARLWSLYLALVMVVEGVPRGYEGGWFDEHDASVRTWIGDIAALLA
;
A
#
# COMPACT_ATOMS: atom_id res chain seq x y z
N MET A 1 20.71 -7.75 -7.74
CA MET A 1 20.22 -9.02 -7.17
C MET A 1 21.34 -9.93 -6.70
N ILE A 2 22.16 -10.51 -7.58
CA ILE A 2 23.31 -11.37 -7.18
C ILE A 2 24.22 -10.65 -6.18
N ALA A 3 24.65 -9.43 -6.49
CA ALA A 3 25.50 -8.66 -5.58
C ALA A 3 24.84 -8.33 -4.22
N VAL A 4 23.51 -8.18 -4.15
CA VAL A 4 22.78 -7.98 -2.88
C VAL A 4 22.77 -9.28 -2.06
N ALA A 5 22.50 -10.41 -2.73
CA ALA A 5 22.55 -11.73 -2.12
C ALA A 5 23.96 -12.09 -1.61
N GLU A 6 25.00 -11.79 -2.41
CA GLU A 6 26.40 -12.00 -2.04
C GLU A 6 26.85 -11.07 -0.91
N HIS A 7 26.43 -9.80 -0.92
CA HIS A 7 26.71 -8.86 0.16
C HIS A 7 26.08 -9.34 1.48
N TRP A 8 24.82 -9.74 1.44
CA TRP A 8 24.12 -10.28 2.61
C TRP A 8 24.75 -11.59 3.13
N ALA A 9 25.15 -12.50 2.23
CA ALA A 9 25.87 -13.71 2.63
C ALA A 9 27.24 -13.41 3.26
N ALA A 10 27.96 -12.39 2.75
CA ALA A 10 29.26 -11.99 3.28
C ALA A 10 29.20 -11.41 4.71
N GLU A 11 28.08 -10.79 5.09
CA GLU A 11 27.86 -10.32 6.47
C GLU A 11 27.56 -11.46 7.47
N ARG A 12 27.37 -12.70 6.99
CA ARG A 12 27.09 -13.89 7.81
C ARG A 12 28.16 -14.97 7.63
N PRO A 13 29.40 -14.77 8.13
CA PRO A 13 30.54 -15.65 7.88
C PRO A 13 30.43 -17.08 8.47
N ALA A 14 29.37 -17.37 9.25
CA ALA A 14 29.04 -18.73 9.68
C ALA A 14 28.39 -19.57 8.56
N MET A 15 27.98 -18.96 7.45
CA MET A 15 27.48 -19.61 6.25
C MET A 15 28.65 -19.85 5.28
N GLN A 16 28.83 -21.10 4.87
CA GLN A 16 29.94 -21.50 3.99
C GLN A 16 29.76 -20.95 2.56
N PRO A 17 30.84 -20.87 1.75
CA PRO A 17 30.92 -20.02 0.57
C PRO A 17 30.41 -20.71 -0.71
N GLY A 18 29.19 -21.25 -0.70
CA GLY A 18 28.54 -21.53 -1.98
C GLY A 18 27.76 -20.33 -2.50
N SER A 19 27.41 -20.42 -3.78
CA SER A 19 26.70 -19.36 -4.48
C SER A 19 25.21 -19.43 -4.15
N PRO A 20 24.57 -18.32 -3.75
CA PRO A 20 23.15 -18.31 -3.46
C PRO A 20 22.32 -18.73 -4.68
N THR A 21 21.25 -19.49 -4.45
CA THR A 21 20.26 -19.78 -5.50
C THR A 21 19.25 -18.65 -5.56
N ILE A 22 19.06 -18.07 -6.75
CA ILE A 22 18.17 -16.93 -6.95
C ILE A 22 17.02 -17.33 -7.86
N THR A 23 15.79 -17.14 -7.39
CA THR A 23 14.56 -17.39 -8.14
C THR A 23 13.77 -16.10 -8.27
N MET A 24 13.62 -15.58 -9.48
CA MET A 24 12.78 -14.42 -9.74
C MET A 24 11.32 -14.79 -9.50
N LEU A 25 10.61 -13.99 -8.69
CA LEU A 25 9.23 -14.29 -8.29
C LEU A 25 8.17 -13.68 -9.22
N GLY A 26 8.56 -12.81 -10.17
CA GLY A 26 7.72 -12.33 -11.27
C GLY A 26 6.43 -11.57 -10.87
N ALA A 27 6.19 -11.37 -9.58
CA ALA A 27 4.90 -10.92 -9.03
C ALA A 27 4.87 -9.44 -8.61
N GLY A 28 6.00 -8.72 -8.66
CA GLY A 28 6.03 -7.27 -8.43
C GLY A 28 5.76 -6.50 -9.71
N THR A 29 4.80 -5.56 -9.69
CA THR A 29 4.47 -4.71 -10.84
C THR A 29 5.41 -3.51 -10.98
N ALA A 30 5.99 -3.05 -9.87
CA ALA A 30 6.93 -1.92 -9.82
C ALA A 30 8.39 -2.32 -9.54
N ASN A 31 8.64 -3.40 -8.78
CA ASN A 31 9.99 -3.80 -8.35
C ASN A 31 10.42 -5.16 -8.92
N GLU A 32 11.74 -5.33 -9.03
CA GLU A 32 12.33 -6.65 -9.23
C GLU A 32 12.32 -7.41 -7.89
N VAL A 33 11.65 -8.55 -7.86
CA VAL A 33 11.52 -9.39 -6.65
C VAL A 33 12.12 -10.77 -6.91
N ALA A 34 12.98 -11.23 -6.00
CA ALA A 34 13.50 -12.59 -6.03
C ALA A 34 13.52 -13.23 -4.64
N ALA A 35 13.29 -14.54 -4.61
CA ALA A 35 13.68 -15.38 -3.50
C ALA A 35 15.17 -15.73 -3.64
N VAL A 36 15.91 -15.55 -2.56
CA VAL A 36 17.32 -15.91 -2.46
C VAL A 36 17.44 -16.98 -1.39
N GLU A 37 17.93 -18.15 -1.79
CA GLU A 37 18.23 -19.27 -0.89
C GLU A 37 19.74 -19.36 -0.71
N LEU A 38 20.19 -19.32 0.55
CA LEU A 38 21.57 -19.58 0.92
C LEU A 38 21.80 -21.09 1.09
N ASP A 39 23.05 -21.53 0.96
CA ASP A 39 23.48 -22.91 1.16
C ASP A 39 23.03 -23.55 2.48
N GLY A 40 22.78 -22.74 3.51
CA GLY A 40 22.25 -23.18 4.80
C GLY A 40 20.74 -23.52 4.80
N GLY A 41 20.04 -23.34 3.68
CA GLY A 41 18.59 -23.49 3.54
C GLY A 41 17.79 -22.26 4.01
N GLU A 42 18.47 -21.20 4.47
CA GLU A 42 17.82 -19.93 4.79
C GLU A 42 17.35 -19.23 3.51
N ARG A 43 16.12 -18.72 3.54
CA ARG A 43 15.50 -18.03 2.40
C ARG A 43 15.08 -16.62 2.79
N VAL A 44 15.38 -15.67 1.92
CA VAL A 44 14.96 -14.27 2.03
C VAL A 44 14.32 -13.81 0.74
N ILE A 45 13.49 -12.78 0.85
CA ILE A 45 12.99 -12.03 -0.29
C ILE A 45 13.84 -10.79 -0.45
N VAL A 46 14.33 -10.57 -1.66
CA VAL A 46 15.01 -9.34 -2.06
C VAL A 46 14.10 -8.59 -3.00
N LYS A 47 13.77 -7.35 -2.64
CA LYS A 47 13.13 -6.37 -3.53
C LYS A 47 14.15 -5.32 -3.93
N LEU A 48 14.15 -4.95 -5.19
CA LEU A 48 15.04 -3.93 -5.75
C LEU A 48 14.20 -2.92 -6.53
N SER A 49 14.26 -1.66 -6.11
CA SER A 49 13.65 -0.52 -6.82
C SER A 49 14.02 -0.55 -8.30
N PRO A 50 13.13 -0.19 -9.24
CA PRO A 50 13.39 -0.34 -10.67
C PRO A 50 14.63 0.44 -11.14
N ALA A 51 15.36 -0.09 -12.13
CA ALA A 51 16.59 0.51 -12.64
C ALA A 51 16.36 1.82 -13.43
N ASP A 52 15.22 1.92 -14.12
CA ASP A 52 14.99 2.95 -15.14
C ASP A 52 13.49 3.16 -15.46
N ALA A 53 12.58 2.93 -14.50
CA ALA A 53 11.15 3.07 -14.79
C ALA A 53 10.72 4.54 -14.72
N ALA A 54 10.21 5.06 -15.84
CA ALA A 54 9.35 6.23 -15.85
C ALA A 54 8.03 5.89 -15.14
N GLY A 55 8.04 5.78 -13.81
CA GLY A 55 6.86 5.49 -13.01
C GLY A 55 5.93 6.69 -12.87
N LEU A 56 4.83 6.48 -12.14
CA LEU A 56 3.95 7.54 -11.68
C LEU A 56 4.69 8.45 -10.69
N THR A 57 4.21 9.68 -10.54
CA THR A 57 4.81 10.71 -9.70
C THR A 57 4.90 10.28 -8.24
N TYR A 58 3.98 9.46 -7.74
CA TYR A 58 4.05 8.94 -6.38
C TYR A 58 5.08 7.81 -6.21
N GLU A 59 5.48 7.10 -7.27
CA GLU A 59 6.32 5.89 -7.25
C GLU A 59 7.82 6.17 -7.04
N ARG A 60 8.16 7.26 -6.34
CA ARG A 60 9.54 7.51 -5.92
C ARG A 60 9.72 7.05 -4.48
N SER A 61 10.90 6.54 -4.16
CA SER A 61 11.25 6.07 -2.80
C SER A 61 10.39 4.89 -2.29
N LEU A 62 9.81 4.07 -3.18
CA LEU A 62 8.94 2.94 -2.82
C LEU A 62 9.57 1.98 -1.79
N MET A 63 10.86 1.67 -1.93
CA MET A 63 11.57 0.80 -0.97
C MET A 63 11.73 1.46 0.41
N ALA A 64 11.98 2.77 0.47
CA ALA A 64 12.03 3.50 1.72
C ALA A 64 10.64 3.57 2.38
N THR A 65 9.59 3.76 1.57
CA THR A 65 8.19 3.71 2.03
C THR A 65 7.82 2.34 2.57
N GLU A 66 8.15 1.26 1.87
CA GLU A 66 7.88 -0.11 2.34
C GLU A 66 8.65 -0.41 3.63
N ALA A 67 9.93 -0.02 3.72
CA ALA A 67 10.71 -0.19 4.94
C ALA A 67 10.13 0.60 6.13
N LEU A 68 9.68 1.84 5.91
CA LEU A 68 8.99 2.63 6.93
C LEU A 68 7.69 1.94 7.38
N ALA A 69 6.88 1.48 6.43
CA ALA A 69 5.61 0.81 6.71
C ALA A 69 5.83 -0.50 7.48
N LEU A 70 6.77 -1.36 7.10
CA LEU A 70 7.11 -2.57 7.83
C LEU A 70 7.59 -2.27 9.27
N ARG A 71 8.34 -1.19 9.51
CA ARG A 71 8.76 -0.81 10.87
C ARG A 71 7.60 -0.35 11.76
N ILE A 72 6.61 0.33 11.19
CA ILE A 72 5.46 0.86 11.92
C ILE A 72 4.38 -0.22 12.07
N LEU A 73 3.93 -0.78 10.95
CA LEU A 73 2.86 -1.76 10.88
C LEU A 73 3.31 -3.13 11.39
N GLY A 74 4.61 -3.46 11.34
CA GLY A 74 5.17 -4.68 11.97
C GLY A 74 5.01 -4.72 13.49
N ARG A 75 4.62 -3.61 14.14
CA ARG A 75 4.20 -3.59 15.56
C ARG A 75 2.80 -4.16 15.76
N ALA A 76 2.01 -4.29 14.69
CA ALA A 76 0.72 -4.96 14.74
C ALA A 76 0.92 -6.45 15.01
N GLU A 77 -0.01 -7.07 15.73
CA GLU A 77 -0.08 -8.53 15.86
C GLU A 77 -0.61 -9.17 14.57
N VAL A 78 0.06 -8.90 13.44
CA VAL A 78 -0.28 -9.34 12.09
C VAL A 78 1.00 -9.87 11.43
N PRO A 79 0.99 -11.10 10.88
CA PRO A 79 2.17 -11.66 10.22
C PRO A 79 2.63 -10.78 9.05
N GLN A 80 3.88 -10.33 9.09
CA GLN A 80 4.51 -9.46 8.09
C GLN A 80 5.98 -9.85 7.93
N PRO A 81 6.62 -9.53 6.80
CA PRO A 81 8.05 -9.74 6.62
C PRO A 81 8.84 -8.92 7.64
N GLU A 82 9.90 -9.50 8.20
CA GLU A 82 10.87 -8.76 9.01
C GLU A 82 11.97 -8.22 8.11
N ILE A 83 12.32 -6.95 8.28
CA ILE A 83 13.45 -6.35 7.58
C ILE A 83 14.73 -7.01 8.09
N VAL A 84 15.45 -7.64 7.17
CA VAL A 84 16.76 -8.21 7.44
C VAL A 84 17.83 -7.15 7.24
N PHE A 85 17.77 -6.42 6.11
CA PHE A 85 18.69 -5.33 5.81
C PHE A 85 18.17 -4.42 4.68
N GLU A 86 18.65 -3.18 4.64
CA GLU A 86 18.39 -2.18 3.59
C GLU A 86 19.71 -1.73 2.98
N ALA A 87 19.79 -1.67 1.67
CA ALA A 87 21.00 -1.28 0.95
C ALA A 87 20.67 -0.32 -0.20
N THR A 88 21.64 0.50 -0.61
CA THR A 88 21.61 1.14 -1.94
C THR A 88 22.73 0.52 -2.76
N LEU A 89 22.39 -0.09 -3.90
CA LEU A 89 23.32 -0.72 -4.82
C LEU A 89 23.18 -0.11 -6.21
N ASP A 90 24.28 0.42 -6.76
CA ASP A 90 24.30 1.06 -8.08
C ASP A 90 23.21 2.14 -8.26
N GLY A 91 22.93 2.89 -7.19
CA GLY A 91 21.90 3.94 -7.18
C GLY A 91 20.46 3.43 -7.06
N ARG A 92 20.26 2.12 -6.87
CA ARG A 92 18.96 1.50 -6.63
C ARG A 92 18.83 1.10 -5.16
N ASP A 93 17.71 1.43 -4.55
CA ASP A 93 17.36 0.96 -3.20
C ASP A 93 16.97 -0.51 -3.25
N ALA A 94 17.45 -1.28 -2.27
CA ALA A 94 17.22 -2.70 -2.09
C ALA A 94 16.71 -2.95 -0.67
N LEU A 95 15.67 -3.76 -0.56
CA LEU A 95 15.08 -4.20 0.70
C LEU A 95 15.16 -5.72 0.79
N VAL A 96 15.84 -6.23 1.82
CA VAL A 96 15.95 -7.66 2.12
C VAL A 96 15.09 -7.95 3.33
N MET A 97 14.19 -8.92 3.19
CA MET A 97 13.20 -9.27 4.21
C MET A 97 13.05 -10.80 4.35
N THR A 98 12.49 -11.25 5.46
CA THR A 98 12.19 -12.68 5.66
C THR A 98 11.16 -13.17 4.64
N GLU A 99 11.31 -14.42 4.19
CA GLU A 99 10.26 -15.08 3.41
C GLU A 99 9.13 -15.52 4.35
N LEU A 100 7.90 -15.19 3.98
CA LEU A 100 6.70 -15.67 4.67
C LEU A 100 6.19 -16.96 4.03
N THR A 101 5.57 -17.81 4.84
CA THR A 101 4.91 -19.03 4.37
C THR A 101 3.50 -18.72 3.86
N GLY A 102 2.96 -19.62 3.04
CA GLY A 102 1.61 -19.52 2.49
C GLY A 102 1.58 -19.17 1.01
N ARG A 103 0.37 -18.94 0.50
CA ARG A 103 0.10 -18.57 -0.88
C ARG A 103 -0.85 -17.37 -0.90
N PRO A 104 -0.81 -16.52 -1.95
CA PRO A 104 -1.80 -15.46 -2.13
C PRO A 104 -3.23 -15.99 -2.01
N ALA A 105 -4.12 -15.24 -1.34
CA ALA A 105 -5.48 -15.67 -1.05
C ALA A 105 -6.35 -15.84 -2.30
N ASN A 106 -5.99 -15.16 -3.40
CA ASN A 106 -6.61 -15.30 -4.72
C ASN A 106 -6.11 -16.53 -5.51
N SER A 107 -5.24 -17.37 -4.92
CA SER A 107 -4.77 -18.60 -5.55
C SER A 107 -5.88 -19.65 -5.66
N THR A 108 -5.85 -20.45 -6.72
CA THR A 108 -6.77 -21.60 -6.87
C THR A 108 -6.50 -22.73 -5.89
N GLU A 109 -5.38 -22.69 -5.16
CA GLU A 109 -4.97 -23.70 -4.18
C GLU A 109 -5.34 -23.33 -2.74
N THR A 110 -5.96 -22.18 -2.53
CA THR A 110 -6.35 -21.67 -1.20
C THR A 110 -7.87 -21.62 -1.07
N VAL A 111 -8.35 -21.50 0.17
CA VAL A 111 -9.74 -21.13 0.46
C VAL A 111 -9.78 -19.66 0.86
N PRO A 112 -10.93 -18.98 0.71
CA PRO A 112 -11.05 -17.57 1.07
C PRO A 112 -10.65 -17.31 2.53
N LEU A 113 -10.03 -16.15 2.77
CA LEU A 113 -9.77 -15.68 4.11
C LEU A 113 -11.10 -15.30 4.79
N ALA A 114 -11.30 -15.75 6.03
CA ALA A 114 -12.49 -15.38 6.78
C ALA A 114 -12.57 -13.85 6.97
N ARG A 115 -13.76 -13.28 6.79
CA ARG A 115 -13.97 -11.82 6.79
C ARG A 115 -13.74 -11.21 8.16
N ASP A 116 -13.99 -11.95 9.24
CA ASP A 116 -13.66 -11.54 10.60
C ASP A 116 -12.14 -11.47 10.84
N VAL A 117 -11.35 -12.38 10.24
CA VAL A 117 -9.87 -12.32 10.29
C VAL A 117 -9.39 -11.06 9.58
N LEU A 118 -9.91 -10.76 8.38
CA LEU A 118 -9.59 -9.53 7.65
C LEU A 118 -9.96 -8.27 8.46
N GLY A 119 -11.13 -8.25 9.10
CA GLY A 119 -11.54 -7.14 9.97
C GLY A 119 -10.61 -6.92 11.16
N ARG A 120 -10.14 -8.00 11.82
CA ARG A 120 -9.13 -7.92 12.89
C ARG A 120 -7.77 -7.44 12.37
N THR A 121 -7.36 -7.92 11.20
CA THR A 121 -6.10 -7.52 10.57
C THR A 121 -6.09 -6.03 10.27
N LEU A 122 -7.13 -5.50 9.60
CA LEU A 122 -7.27 -4.06 9.34
C LEU A 122 -7.24 -3.23 10.63
N ALA A 123 -7.98 -3.66 11.66
CA ALA A 123 -8.00 -2.96 12.93
C ALA A 123 -6.61 -2.86 13.58
N ARG A 124 -5.84 -3.96 13.57
CA ARG A 124 -4.48 -4.02 14.12
C ARG A 124 -3.49 -3.18 13.32
N LEU A 125 -3.56 -3.25 11.98
CA LEU A 125 -2.73 -2.41 11.11
C LEU A 125 -3.02 -0.92 11.34
N HIS A 126 -4.28 -0.52 11.34
CA HIS A 126 -4.66 0.86 11.58
C HIS A 126 -4.26 1.35 12.98
N GLU A 127 -4.35 0.50 14.01
CA GLU A 127 -3.89 0.85 15.37
C GLU A 127 -2.38 1.07 15.42
N ALA A 128 -1.58 0.15 14.84
CA ALA A 128 -0.15 0.33 14.72
C ALA A 128 0.23 1.57 13.89
N GLY A 129 -0.52 1.81 12.80
CA GLY A 129 -0.36 2.93 11.89
C GLY A 129 -0.62 4.29 12.52
N ARG A 130 -1.36 4.38 13.64
CA ARG A 130 -1.55 5.64 14.40
C ARG A 130 -0.40 5.95 15.36
N THR A 131 0.45 4.98 15.68
CA THR A 131 1.40 5.08 16.82
C THR A 131 2.33 6.30 16.77
N PRO A 132 2.90 6.74 15.64
CA PRO A 132 3.79 7.90 15.63
C PRO A 132 3.10 9.23 15.98
N PHE A 133 1.76 9.29 15.84
CA PHE A 133 0.95 10.46 16.17
C PHE A 133 0.16 10.32 17.47
N HIS A 134 0.28 9.18 18.16
CA HIS A 134 -0.41 8.89 19.42
C HIS A 134 0.49 9.08 20.66
N VAL A 135 1.77 9.42 20.46
CA VAL A 135 2.66 9.83 21.55
C VAL A 135 2.36 11.30 21.87
N GLU A 136 1.85 11.59 23.07
CA GLU A 136 1.87 12.94 23.63
C GLU A 136 3.30 13.48 23.50
N PRO A 137 3.53 14.68 22.94
CA PRO A 137 4.88 15.19 22.72
C PRO A 137 5.55 15.53 24.07
N ASP A 138 6.19 14.55 24.69
CA ASP A 138 7.10 14.74 25.81
C ASP A 138 8.54 14.85 25.27
N ASP A 139 9.06 16.08 25.34
CA ASP A 139 10.47 16.51 25.38
C ASP A 139 11.52 15.67 24.63
N VAL A 140 11.74 16.02 23.35
CA VAL A 140 13.07 15.84 22.73
C VAL A 140 13.44 17.11 21.97
N ASP A 141 14.33 17.92 22.55
CA ASP A 141 15.00 19.03 21.87
C ASP A 141 15.84 18.46 20.71
N ILE A 142 15.40 18.67 19.46
CA ILE A 142 16.20 18.38 18.27
C ILE A 142 16.55 19.71 17.59
N PRO A 143 17.84 20.02 17.37
CA PRO A 143 18.23 21.28 16.74
C PRO A 143 17.80 21.30 15.27
N ALA A 144 17.09 22.36 14.90
CA ALA A 144 16.72 22.67 13.53
C ALA A 144 17.97 22.97 12.68
N GLU A 145 18.23 22.17 11.64
CA GLU A 145 18.85 22.66 10.40
C GLU A 145 18.63 21.71 9.22
N ALA A 146 18.15 22.29 8.12
CA ALA A 146 17.84 21.76 6.78
C ALA A 146 16.62 20.82 6.66
N ALA A 147 15.46 21.40 6.27
CA ALA A 147 14.27 20.74 5.69
C ALA A 147 14.13 19.25 6.05
N SER A 148 14.01 18.95 7.34
CA SER A 148 14.22 17.59 7.83
C SER A 148 12.91 16.83 7.77
N THR A 149 12.85 15.82 6.93
CA THR A 149 11.82 14.79 7.03
C THR A 149 11.98 14.06 8.36
N ASP A 150 10.90 13.95 9.14
CA ASP A 150 10.88 13.17 10.38
C ASP A 150 11.08 11.68 10.02
N PRO A 151 12.16 11.02 10.50
CA PRO A 151 12.43 9.62 10.18
C PRO A 151 11.37 8.65 10.75
N ALA A 152 10.58 9.06 11.74
CA ALA A 152 9.50 8.24 12.31
C ALA A 152 8.26 8.18 11.42
N THR A 153 8.08 9.16 10.53
CA THR A 153 6.88 9.30 9.70
C THR A 153 7.18 9.44 8.20
N GLY A 154 8.40 9.81 7.83
CA GLY A 154 8.73 10.19 6.46
C GLY A 154 8.05 11.49 6.00
N LEU A 155 7.54 12.31 6.93
CA LEU A 155 6.87 13.58 6.63
C LEU A 155 7.74 14.80 6.95
N ALA A 156 7.53 15.92 6.25
CA ALA A 156 8.04 17.21 6.72
C ALA A 156 7.34 17.63 8.03
N GLU A 157 8.03 18.40 8.88
CA GLU A 157 7.62 18.75 10.25
C GLU A 157 6.19 19.33 10.36
N GLU A 158 5.77 20.13 9.38
CA GLU A 158 4.45 20.75 9.33
C GLU A 158 3.33 19.85 8.76
N ASN A 159 3.70 18.72 8.16
CA ASN A 159 2.79 17.83 7.45
C ASN A 159 2.38 16.64 8.29
N ARG A 160 1.17 16.15 8.03
CA ARG A 160 0.57 15.03 8.77
C ARG A 160 0.01 13.94 7.87
N PHE A 161 -0.27 14.28 6.61
CA PHE A 161 -0.88 13.40 5.62
C PHE A 161 -0.05 13.38 4.34
N GLY A 162 -0.18 12.30 3.56
CA GLY A 162 0.48 12.11 2.27
C GLY A 162 1.55 11.02 2.27
N TYR A 163 2.22 10.88 1.13
CA TYR A 163 3.23 9.84 0.92
C TYR A 163 4.54 10.15 1.68
N PRO A 164 5.10 9.18 2.43
CA PRO A 164 6.41 9.29 3.02
C PRO A 164 7.49 9.61 1.99
N PHE A 165 8.44 10.47 2.35
CA PHE A 165 9.58 10.86 1.49
C PHE A 165 9.17 11.55 0.17
N ARG A 166 7.93 12.06 0.10
CA ARG A 166 7.38 12.82 -1.03
C ARG A 166 6.82 14.18 -0.57
N PRO A 167 7.66 15.15 -0.15
CA PRO A 167 7.19 16.43 0.39
C PRO A 167 6.16 17.16 -0.49
N GLU A 168 6.24 17.00 -1.81
CA GLU A 168 5.31 17.57 -2.78
C GLU A 168 3.91 16.91 -2.79
N LEU A 169 3.76 15.74 -2.17
CA LEU A 169 2.51 15.00 -2.00
C LEU A 169 2.04 14.98 -0.54
N GLN A 170 2.60 15.86 0.30
CA GLN A 170 2.29 15.94 1.73
C GLN A 170 1.53 17.21 2.06
N ALA A 171 0.68 17.14 3.08
CA ALA A 171 -0.03 18.30 3.60
C ALA A 171 -0.32 18.19 5.10
N ALA A 172 -0.61 19.33 5.72
CA ALA A 172 -1.08 19.41 7.09
C ALA A 172 -2.51 18.85 7.29
N SER A 173 -3.34 18.80 6.24
CA SER A 173 -4.72 18.29 6.29
C SER A 173 -4.97 17.17 5.28
N ALA A 174 -5.86 16.24 5.63
CA ALA A 174 -6.23 15.11 4.78
C ALA A 174 -6.80 15.55 3.43
N ALA A 175 -7.69 16.54 3.44
CA ALA A 175 -8.27 17.13 2.23
C ALA A 175 -7.20 17.61 1.24
N ASN A 176 -6.19 18.34 1.72
CA ASN A 176 -5.13 18.87 0.87
C ASN A 176 -4.19 17.76 0.38
N ALA A 177 -3.85 16.79 1.23
CA ALA A 177 -3.04 15.64 0.82
C ALA A 177 -3.75 14.81 -0.27
N TYR A 178 -5.05 14.54 -0.11
CA TYR A 178 -5.85 13.87 -1.13
C TYR A 178 -5.86 14.66 -2.45
N ARG A 179 -6.07 15.97 -2.41
CA ARG A 179 -6.01 16.82 -3.61
C ARG A 179 -4.64 16.72 -4.30
N LEU A 180 -3.54 16.74 -3.54
CA LEU A 180 -2.18 16.64 -4.11
C LEU A 180 -1.95 15.33 -4.85
N VAL A 181 -2.36 14.19 -4.28
CA VAL A 181 -2.17 12.88 -4.94
C VAL A 181 -3.07 12.74 -6.18
N MET A 182 -4.27 13.32 -6.15
CA MET A 182 -5.16 13.38 -7.32
C MET A 182 -4.60 14.25 -8.44
N GLU A 183 -4.10 15.44 -8.14
CA GLU A 183 -3.47 16.28 -9.16
C GLU A 183 -2.21 15.64 -9.73
N ALA A 184 -1.45 14.90 -8.91
CA ALA A 184 -0.28 14.16 -9.38
C ALA A 184 -0.66 13.07 -10.41
N VAL A 185 -1.67 12.24 -10.12
CA VAL A 185 -2.09 11.19 -11.07
C VAL A 185 -2.76 11.76 -12.32
N LEU A 186 -3.50 12.87 -12.22
CA LEU A 186 -4.03 13.58 -13.40
C LEU A 186 -2.92 14.21 -14.25
N ALA A 187 -1.88 14.76 -13.63
CA ALA A 187 -0.70 15.23 -14.34
C ALA A 187 0.06 14.08 -15.01
N ASP A 188 0.10 12.90 -14.40
CA ASP A 188 0.66 11.70 -15.01
C ASP A 188 -0.17 11.21 -16.19
N ALA A 189 -1.51 11.23 -16.10
CA ALA A 189 -2.39 10.92 -17.22
C ALA A 189 -2.08 11.81 -18.43
N LEU A 190 -1.88 13.12 -18.20
CA LEU A 190 -1.47 14.05 -19.25
C LEU A 190 -0.06 13.74 -19.77
N ARG A 191 0.90 13.48 -18.87
CA ARG A 191 2.30 13.19 -19.20
C ARG A 191 2.46 11.94 -20.06
N PHE A 192 1.63 10.93 -19.82
CA PHE A 192 1.63 9.67 -20.54
C PHE A 192 0.58 9.60 -21.66
N GLU A 193 -0.12 10.70 -21.95
CA GLU A 193 -1.14 10.79 -23.00
C GLU A 193 -2.25 9.73 -22.84
N VAL A 194 -2.64 9.45 -21.60
CA VAL A 194 -3.71 8.52 -21.25
C VAL A 194 -5.07 9.18 -21.47
N ASP A 195 -5.87 8.62 -22.37
CA ASP A 195 -7.26 9.02 -22.53
C ASP A 195 -8.08 8.55 -21.30
N LEU A 196 -8.76 9.47 -20.62
CA LEU A 196 -9.54 9.17 -19.41
C LEU A 196 -11.02 9.01 -19.76
N PRO A 197 -11.75 8.05 -19.15
CA PRO A 197 -13.18 7.85 -19.41
C PRO A 197 -14.05 9.03 -18.91
N VAL A 198 -13.53 9.85 -18.00
CA VAL A 198 -14.15 11.07 -17.48
C VAL A 198 -13.12 12.20 -17.62
N ALA A 199 -13.55 13.37 -18.08
CA ALA A 199 -12.63 14.49 -18.33
C ALA A 199 -11.96 14.95 -17.02
N ALA A 200 -10.67 15.28 -17.08
CA ALA A 200 -9.90 15.70 -15.90
C ALA A 200 -10.53 16.90 -15.17
N ASP A 201 -11.10 17.86 -15.89
CA ASP A 201 -11.78 19.02 -15.30
C ASP A 201 -13.11 18.66 -14.60
N GLU A 202 -13.80 17.63 -15.11
CA GLU A 202 -14.99 17.08 -14.45
C GLU A 202 -14.61 16.34 -13.17
N ILE A 203 -13.54 15.52 -13.22
CA ILE A 203 -12.97 14.87 -12.03
C ILE A 203 -12.60 15.91 -10.96
N ARG A 204 -11.92 17.00 -11.33
CA ARG A 204 -11.59 18.10 -10.40
C ARG A 204 -12.83 18.71 -9.77
N HIS A 205 -13.89 18.93 -10.55
CA HIS A 205 -15.14 19.49 -10.05
C HIS A 205 -15.83 18.57 -9.03
N LEU A 206 -15.84 17.26 -9.30
CA LEU A 206 -16.36 16.26 -8.37
C LEU A 206 -15.55 16.23 -7.07
N ILE A 207 -14.22 16.26 -7.18
CA ILE A 207 -13.32 16.33 -6.02
C ILE A 207 -13.60 17.58 -5.19
N ASP A 208 -13.66 18.76 -5.79
CA ASP A 208 -13.88 20.01 -5.05
C ASP A 208 -15.23 20.02 -4.31
N THR A 209 -16.25 19.36 -4.85
CA THR A 209 -17.57 19.22 -4.22
C THR A 209 -17.54 18.23 -3.05
N ALA A 210 -16.82 17.13 -3.19
CA ALA A 210 -16.77 16.04 -2.21
C ALA A 210 -15.68 16.21 -1.13
N LEU A 211 -14.70 17.09 -1.35
CA LEU A 211 -13.54 17.26 -0.46
C LEU A 211 -13.87 17.61 1.00
N PRO A 212 -14.95 18.37 1.31
CA PRO A 212 -15.35 18.62 2.71
C PRO A 212 -15.57 17.34 3.55
N ALA A 213 -15.78 16.17 2.93
CA ALA A 213 -15.86 14.90 3.64
C ALA A 213 -14.57 14.54 4.43
N PHE A 214 -13.45 15.21 4.14
CA PHE A 214 -12.19 15.07 4.88
C PHE A 214 -12.07 16.04 6.08
N ASP A 215 -12.97 17.01 6.26
CA ASP A 215 -12.86 18.04 7.32
C ASP A 215 -12.87 17.45 8.74
N SER A 216 -13.51 16.29 8.91
CA SER A 216 -13.56 15.56 10.19
C SER A 216 -12.30 14.73 10.49
N VAL A 217 -11.40 14.57 9.50
CA VAL A 217 -10.19 13.74 9.64
C VAL A 217 -9.06 14.57 10.26
N THR A 218 -8.78 14.32 11.54
CA THR A 218 -7.73 15.02 12.30
C THR A 218 -6.54 14.14 12.67
N GLU A 219 -6.73 12.81 12.66
CA GLU A 219 -5.73 11.82 13.06
C GLU A 219 -5.28 11.02 11.81
N PRO A 220 -4.02 11.15 11.36
CA PRO A 220 -3.51 10.35 10.26
C PRO A 220 -3.29 8.91 10.71
N THR A 221 -3.57 7.98 9.82
CA THR A 221 -3.25 6.56 9.96
C THR A 221 -2.36 6.16 8.80
N LEU A 222 -1.24 5.50 9.08
CA LEU A 222 -0.47 4.85 8.02
C LEU A 222 -1.29 3.66 7.50
N VAL A 223 -1.86 3.83 6.30
CA VAL A 223 -2.64 2.79 5.61
C VAL A 223 -1.71 1.94 4.74
N HIS A 224 -2.12 0.72 4.41
CA HIS A 224 -1.37 -0.15 3.48
C HIS A 224 -1.62 0.24 2.01
N PHE A 225 -2.87 0.61 1.71
CA PHE A 225 -3.41 1.01 0.41
C PHE A 225 -3.27 -0.02 -0.72
N ASP A 226 -3.09 -1.30 -0.35
CA ASP A 226 -2.98 -2.40 -1.33
C ASP A 226 -3.34 -3.78 -0.74
N LEU A 227 -4.37 -3.84 0.09
CA LEU A 227 -4.80 -5.07 0.80
C LEU A 227 -5.73 -5.97 -0.03
N TRP A 228 -5.49 -6.07 -1.33
CA TRP A 228 -6.20 -7.04 -2.18
C TRP A 228 -5.71 -8.46 -1.89
N GLU A 229 -6.48 -9.46 -2.32
CA GLU A 229 -6.23 -10.88 -2.01
C GLU A 229 -4.85 -11.39 -2.45
N GLY A 230 -4.22 -10.76 -3.46
CA GLY A 230 -2.86 -11.09 -3.91
C GLY A 230 -1.78 -10.81 -2.86
N ASN A 231 -2.01 -9.82 -1.98
CA ASN A 231 -1.08 -9.37 -0.95
C ASN A 231 -1.36 -9.97 0.43
N LEU A 232 -2.33 -10.89 0.50
CA LEU A 232 -2.68 -11.65 1.71
C LEU A 232 -2.22 -13.09 1.51
N LEU A 233 -1.16 -13.49 2.20
CA LEU A 233 -0.69 -14.87 2.20
C LEU A 233 -1.49 -15.70 3.20
N VAL A 234 -1.96 -16.85 2.75
CA VAL A 234 -2.75 -17.77 3.55
C VAL A 234 -2.24 -19.20 3.44
N MET A 235 -2.46 -19.98 4.48
CA MET A 235 -2.28 -21.43 4.46
C MET A 235 -3.63 -22.12 4.71
N PRO A 236 -3.94 -23.21 3.98
CA PRO A 236 -5.06 -24.05 4.33
C PRO A 236 -4.80 -24.68 5.71
N GLU A 237 -5.65 -24.36 6.69
CA GLU A 237 -5.63 -25.07 7.96
C GLU A 237 -6.29 -26.44 7.76
N HIS A 238 -5.60 -27.52 8.14
CA HIS A 238 -6.09 -28.87 7.90
C HIS A 238 -7.44 -29.11 8.60
N GLY A 239 -8.51 -29.24 7.83
CA GLY A 239 -9.87 -29.48 8.34
C GLY A 239 -10.64 -28.23 8.77
N ALA A 240 -10.11 -27.02 8.52
CA ALA A 240 -10.83 -25.77 8.77
C ALA A 240 -11.67 -25.34 7.55
N GLU A 241 -12.74 -24.58 7.83
CA GLU A 241 -13.59 -23.99 6.79
C GLU A 241 -13.00 -22.70 6.19
N ALA A 242 -11.94 -22.15 6.80
CA ALA A 242 -11.26 -20.93 6.36
C ALA A 242 -9.73 -21.05 6.47
N ALA A 243 -9.00 -20.27 5.67
CA ALA A 243 -7.55 -20.28 5.66
C ALA A 243 -6.97 -19.43 6.81
N GLN A 244 -5.80 -19.82 7.31
CA GLN A 244 -5.03 -19.02 8.27
C GLN A 244 -4.27 -17.93 7.52
N LEU A 245 -4.38 -16.67 7.96
CA LEU A 245 -3.51 -15.59 7.48
C LEU A 245 -2.08 -15.82 7.98
N THR A 246 -1.13 -15.85 7.05
CA THR A 246 0.30 -16.08 7.32
C THR A 246 1.19 -14.96 6.83
N GLY A 247 0.64 -13.99 6.10
CA GLY A 247 1.38 -12.80 5.70
C GLY A 247 0.52 -11.68 5.14
N VAL A 248 0.90 -10.45 5.46
CA VAL A 248 0.54 -9.23 4.72
C VAL A 248 1.82 -8.71 4.09
N ILE A 249 1.82 -8.50 2.78
CA ILE A 249 3.00 -8.14 2.01
C ILE A 249 2.73 -6.92 1.12
N ASP A 250 3.81 -6.30 0.63
CA ASP A 250 3.76 -5.23 -0.37
C ASP A 250 3.23 -3.88 0.13
N HIS A 251 3.93 -3.32 1.13
CA HIS A 251 3.53 -2.07 1.79
C HIS A 251 3.97 -0.80 1.04
N GLU A 252 4.38 -0.90 -0.23
CA GLU A 252 5.02 0.19 -0.95
C GLU A 252 4.08 1.36 -1.29
N ARG A 253 2.77 1.11 -1.33
CA ARG A 253 1.73 2.14 -1.53
C ARG A 253 1.32 2.84 -0.23
N GLY A 254 1.93 2.44 0.89
CA GLY A 254 1.58 2.95 2.21
C GLY A 254 1.79 4.45 2.34
N HIS A 255 0.81 5.13 2.91
CA HIS A 255 0.86 6.57 3.11
C HIS A 255 -0.03 7.01 4.28
N TRP A 256 0.14 8.26 4.72
CA TRP A 256 -0.61 8.81 5.83
C TRP A 256 -1.96 9.37 5.34
N ALA A 257 -3.05 8.67 5.68
CA ALA A 257 -4.40 8.98 5.21
C ALA A 257 -5.44 8.74 6.32
N ASP A 258 -6.72 8.87 5.99
CA ASP A 258 -7.78 8.34 6.85
C ASP A 258 -7.99 6.84 6.61
N PRO A 259 -8.50 6.08 7.59
CA PRO A 259 -8.66 4.63 7.50
C PRO A 259 -9.55 4.13 6.35
N THR A 260 -10.37 4.97 5.72
CA THR A 260 -11.21 4.54 4.60
C THR A 260 -10.41 4.25 3.34
N ALA A 261 -9.17 4.76 3.24
CA ALA A 261 -8.28 4.50 2.12
C ALA A 261 -7.99 3.01 1.92
N ASP A 262 -7.84 2.24 3.01
CA ASP A 262 -7.58 0.79 2.93
C ASP A 262 -8.79 -0.04 2.45
N LEU A 263 -9.98 0.55 2.38
CA LEU A 263 -11.19 -0.17 1.95
C LEU A 263 -11.21 -0.45 0.44
N VAL A 264 -10.53 0.38 -0.36
CA VAL A 264 -10.59 0.32 -1.81
C VAL A 264 -10.17 -1.05 -2.36
N SER A 265 -9.07 -1.61 -1.85
CA SER A 265 -8.50 -2.87 -2.33
C SER A 265 -9.30 -4.09 -1.87
N LEU A 266 -10.26 -3.93 -0.95
CA LEU A 266 -11.10 -5.01 -0.43
C LEU A 266 -12.32 -5.29 -1.31
N ALA A 267 -12.66 -4.37 -2.22
CA ALA A 267 -13.88 -4.38 -3.02
C ALA A 267 -13.65 -3.70 -4.39
N LEU A 268 -12.53 -4.04 -5.05
CA LEU A 268 -12.20 -3.50 -6.37
C LEU A 268 -13.36 -3.70 -7.36
N PHE A 269 -13.57 -2.71 -8.23
CA PHE A 269 -14.59 -2.73 -9.28
C PHE A 269 -16.05 -2.71 -8.79
N THR A 270 -16.31 -2.33 -7.53
CA THR A 270 -17.67 -2.17 -6.99
C THR A 270 -17.90 -0.76 -6.43
N ASP A 271 -19.11 -0.46 -5.96
CA ASP A 271 -19.31 0.63 -4.99
C ASP A 271 -18.74 0.18 -3.64
N VAL A 272 -17.47 0.53 -3.39
CA VAL A 272 -16.68 0.10 -2.24
C VAL A 272 -17.40 0.32 -0.91
N PRO A 273 -17.90 1.53 -0.56
CA PRO A 273 -18.59 1.71 0.72
C PRO A 273 -19.83 0.84 0.86
N GLU A 274 -20.63 0.62 -0.18
CA GLU A 274 -21.81 -0.24 -0.09
C GLU A 274 -21.44 -1.72 0.05
N THR A 275 -20.40 -2.16 -0.67
CA THR A 275 -19.91 -3.53 -0.60
C THR A 275 -19.33 -3.86 0.77
N VAL A 276 -18.52 -2.95 1.31
CA VAL A 276 -17.95 -3.09 2.66
C VAL A 276 -19.03 -2.95 3.73
N ALA A 277 -20.02 -2.05 3.56
CA ALA A 277 -21.14 -1.91 4.49
C ALA A 277 -22.01 -3.18 4.60
N ALA A 278 -22.09 -3.98 3.53
CA ALA A 278 -22.79 -5.26 3.55
C ALA A 278 -22.02 -6.37 4.29
N ASP A 279 -20.72 -6.18 4.56
CA ASP A 279 -19.88 -7.15 5.24
C ASP A 279 -19.92 -6.98 6.77
N SER A 280 -20.99 -7.51 7.35
CA SER A 280 -21.23 -7.43 8.79
C SER A 280 -20.15 -8.11 9.64
N GLU A 281 -19.47 -9.15 9.13
CA GLU A 281 -18.45 -9.88 9.89
C GLU A 281 -17.15 -9.07 9.97
N LEU A 282 -16.70 -8.52 8.85
CA LEU A 282 -15.53 -7.62 8.79
C LEU A 282 -15.73 -6.41 9.70
N LEU A 283 -16.85 -5.70 9.54
CA LEU A 283 -17.10 -4.47 10.30
C LEU A 283 -17.25 -4.74 11.79
N ARG A 284 -17.95 -5.83 12.17
CA ARG A 284 -18.05 -6.24 13.57
C ARG A 284 -16.68 -6.54 14.17
N ALA A 285 -15.86 -7.35 13.48
CA ALA A 285 -14.54 -7.74 13.96
C ALA A 285 -13.59 -6.54 14.05
N TYR A 286 -13.64 -5.62 13.09
CA TYR A 286 -12.90 -4.37 13.11
C TYR A 286 -13.25 -3.54 14.34
N ARG A 287 -14.55 -3.33 14.60
CA ARG A 287 -15.03 -2.55 15.74
C ARG A 287 -14.68 -3.19 17.07
N GLU A 288 -14.87 -4.50 17.22
CA GLU A 288 -14.54 -5.21 18.45
C GLU A 288 -13.03 -5.13 18.77
N THR A 289 -12.19 -5.06 17.75
CA THR A 289 -10.73 -5.02 17.91
C THR A 289 -10.20 -3.60 18.13
N SER A 290 -10.72 -2.60 17.41
CA SER A 290 -10.21 -1.22 17.44
C SER A 290 -11.03 -0.27 18.32
N GLY A 291 -12.27 -0.63 18.67
CA GLY A 291 -13.23 0.29 19.28
C GLY A 291 -13.75 1.39 18.34
N ARG A 292 -13.44 1.33 17.04
CA ARG A 292 -13.79 2.36 16.04
C ARG A 292 -14.66 1.79 14.92
N GLU A 293 -15.44 2.64 14.28
CA GLU A 293 -16.24 2.30 13.10
C GLU A 293 -15.50 2.77 11.83
N LEU A 294 -15.46 1.94 10.77
CA LEU A 294 -14.82 2.29 9.49
C LEU A 294 -15.67 3.23 8.62
N LEU A 295 -16.98 3.00 8.60
CA LEU A 295 -17.97 3.75 7.82
C LEU A 295 -19.07 4.32 8.73
N PRO A 296 -18.73 5.21 9.69
CA PRO A 296 -19.69 5.72 10.67
C PRO A 296 -20.78 6.63 10.07
N ASP A 297 -20.50 7.27 8.93
CA ASP A 297 -21.32 8.33 8.34
C ASP A 297 -21.13 8.41 6.82
N GLU A 298 -21.86 9.32 6.18
CA GLU A 298 -21.79 9.55 4.72
C GLU A 298 -20.46 10.18 4.29
N ASP A 299 -19.81 10.95 5.17
CA ASP A 299 -18.48 11.52 4.89
C ASP A 299 -17.46 10.39 4.71
N ALA A 300 -17.48 9.37 5.58
CA ALA A 300 -16.63 8.18 5.43
C ALA A 300 -16.92 7.40 4.15
N ARG A 301 -18.19 7.29 3.74
CA ARG A 301 -18.56 6.67 2.45
C ARG A 301 -18.04 7.48 1.27
N THR A 302 -18.14 8.80 1.35
CA THR A 302 -17.63 9.72 0.34
C THR A 302 -16.11 9.63 0.22
N ARG A 303 -15.37 9.60 1.34
CA ARG A 303 -13.91 9.39 1.34
C ARG A 303 -13.52 8.05 0.72
N ALA A 304 -14.24 6.96 1.02
CA ALA A 304 -13.98 5.66 0.40
C ALA A 304 -14.15 5.69 -1.14
N ARG A 305 -15.17 6.39 -1.66
CA ARG A 305 -15.35 6.60 -3.11
C ARG A 305 -14.24 7.45 -3.71
N LEU A 306 -13.81 8.50 -3.01
CA LEU A 306 -12.67 9.32 -3.42
C LEU A 306 -11.38 8.50 -3.51
N TRP A 307 -11.06 7.69 -2.50
CA TRP A 307 -9.91 6.77 -2.56
C TRP A 307 -10.03 5.72 -3.66
N SER A 308 -11.25 5.30 -4.00
CA SER A 308 -11.53 4.42 -5.13
C SER A 308 -11.23 5.10 -6.47
N LEU A 309 -11.62 6.36 -6.62
CA LEU A 309 -11.29 7.15 -7.80
C LEU A 309 -9.77 7.32 -7.95
N TYR A 310 -9.06 7.59 -6.85
CA TYR A 310 -7.60 7.68 -6.85
C TYR A 310 -6.94 6.37 -7.34
N LEU A 311 -7.29 5.23 -6.74
CA LEU A 311 -6.70 3.95 -7.14
C LEU A 311 -7.07 3.59 -8.59
N ALA A 312 -8.32 3.80 -9.01
CA ALA A 312 -8.75 3.51 -10.37
C ALA A 312 -7.97 4.34 -11.41
N LEU A 313 -7.71 5.62 -11.12
CA LEU A 313 -6.84 6.45 -11.97
C LEU A 313 -5.40 5.94 -11.98
N VAL A 314 -4.85 5.54 -10.83
CA VAL A 314 -3.52 4.94 -10.77
C VAL A 314 -3.46 3.71 -11.68
N MET A 315 -4.44 2.80 -11.59
CA MET A 315 -4.50 1.56 -12.37
C MET A 315 -4.61 1.80 -13.89
N VAL A 316 -5.39 2.79 -14.34
CA VAL A 316 -5.47 3.13 -15.78
C VAL A 316 -4.18 3.81 -16.26
N VAL A 317 -3.65 4.76 -15.47
CA VAL A 317 -2.50 5.56 -15.90
C VAL A 317 -1.22 4.74 -15.87
N GLU A 318 -1.07 3.81 -14.92
CA GLU A 318 0.13 3.00 -14.78
C GLU A 318 0.34 2.01 -15.93
N GLY A 319 -0.73 1.58 -16.61
CA GLY A 319 -0.65 0.61 -17.70
C GLY A 319 0.26 1.03 -18.85
N VAL A 320 0.30 2.34 -19.16
CA VAL A 320 1.13 2.91 -20.24
C VAL A 320 2.64 2.84 -19.94
N PRO A 321 3.17 3.47 -18.86
CA PRO A 321 4.59 3.38 -18.55
C PRO A 321 5.08 1.97 -18.22
N ARG A 322 4.19 1.09 -17.76
CA ARG A 322 4.50 -0.33 -17.52
C ARG A 322 4.52 -1.17 -18.81
N GLY A 323 4.01 -0.63 -19.93
CA GLY A 323 3.96 -1.34 -21.20
C GLY A 323 3.09 -2.59 -21.16
N TYR A 324 1.97 -2.55 -20.43
CA TYR A 324 1.05 -3.67 -20.37
C TYR A 324 0.35 -3.87 -21.72
N GLU A 325 0.34 -5.13 -22.18
CA GLU A 325 -0.21 -5.52 -23.47
C GLU A 325 -0.92 -6.89 -23.36
N GLY A 326 -1.83 -7.14 -24.30
CA GLY A 326 -2.52 -8.42 -24.48
C GLY A 326 -3.89 -8.49 -23.83
N GLY A 327 -4.64 -9.55 -24.15
CA GLY A 327 -6.08 -9.63 -23.84
C GLY A 327 -6.44 -9.57 -22.35
N TRP A 328 -5.57 -10.02 -21.45
CA TRP A 328 -5.79 -9.87 -20.00
C TRP A 328 -5.82 -8.38 -19.59
N PHE A 329 -4.94 -7.56 -20.18
CA PHE A 329 -4.84 -6.14 -19.89
C PHE A 329 -6.00 -5.39 -20.53
N ASP A 330 -6.40 -5.75 -21.76
CA ASP A 330 -7.56 -5.15 -22.42
C ASP A 330 -8.85 -5.30 -21.58
N GLU A 331 -9.08 -6.50 -21.02
CA GLU A 331 -10.23 -6.77 -20.14
C GLU A 331 -10.11 -6.02 -18.79
N HIS A 332 -8.89 -5.96 -18.24
CA HIS A 332 -8.61 -5.25 -17.01
C HIS A 332 -8.83 -3.73 -17.16
N ASP A 333 -8.21 -3.10 -18.16
CA ASP A 333 -8.32 -1.67 -18.45
C ASP A 333 -9.79 -1.27 -18.72
N ALA A 334 -10.54 -2.09 -19.47
CA ALA A 334 -11.98 -1.85 -19.68
C ALA A 334 -12.78 -1.88 -18.36
N SER A 335 -12.44 -2.78 -17.44
CA SER A 335 -13.07 -2.87 -16.13
C SER A 335 -12.75 -1.66 -15.26
N VAL A 336 -11.48 -1.23 -15.21
CA VAL A 336 -11.08 -0.03 -14.45
C VAL A 336 -11.73 1.22 -15.03
N ARG A 337 -11.78 1.38 -16.36
CA ARG A 337 -12.42 2.53 -17.01
C ARG A 337 -13.91 2.63 -16.71
N THR A 338 -14.61 1.49 -16.72
CA THR A 338 -16.02 1.42 -16.31
C THR A 338 -16.18 1.86 -14.86
N TRP A 339 -15.30 1.36 -13.98
CA TRP A 339 -15.31 1.70 -12.56
C TRP A 339 -15.10 3.19 -12.30
N ILE A 340 -14.19 3.86 -13.03
CA ILE A 340 -14.01 5.33 -12.95
C ILE A 340 -15.32 6.05 -13.29
N GLY A 341 -16.02 5.63 -14.35
CA GLY A 341 -17.31 6.20 -14.74
C GLY A 341 -18.39 6.01 -13.67
N ASP A 342 -18.47 4.83 -13.08
CA ASP A 342 -19.43 4.50 -12.02
C ASP A 342 -19.17 5.32 -10.74
N ILE A 343 -17.89 5.43 -10.33
CA ILE A 343 -17.50 6.25 -9.17
C ILE A 343 -17.83 7.73 -9.42
N ALA A 344 -17.52 8.25 -10.63
CA ALA A 344 -17.83 9.62 -10.98
C ALA A 344 -19.34 9.91 -10.93
N ALA A 345 -20.17 8.97 -11.40
CA ALA A 345 -21.62 9.08 -11.34
C ALA A 345 -22.16 9.05 -9.91
N LEU A 346 -21.52 8.34 -8.99
CA LEU A 346 -21.88 8.30 -7.57
C LEU A 346 -21.44 9.55 -6.79
N LEU A 347 -20.41 10.25 -7.25
CA LEU A 347 -19.90 11.49 -6.65
C LEU A 347 -20.63 12.76 -7.15
N ALA A 348 -21.37 12.67 -8.26
CA ALA A 348 -22.07 13.78 -8.91
C ALA A 348 -23.44 14.10 -8.26
#